data_AF-A0A1H8V599-F1
#
_entry.id   AF-A0A1H8V599-F1
#
_cell.length_a   1.000
_cell.length_b   1.000
_cell.length_c   1.000
_cell.angle_alpha   90.00
_cell.angle_beta   90.00
_cell.angle_gamma   90.00
#
_symmetry.space_group_name_H-M   'P 1'
#
loop_
_entity.id
_entity.type
_entity.pdbx_description
1 polymer ?
#
loop_
_entity_poly.entity_id
_entity_poly.type
_entity_poly.pdbx_seq_one_letter_code
_entity_poly.pdbx_strand_id
1 'polypeptide(L)'
;MGGFIGSNLANHLAADNEVIALDDGYLGTPENLDDSVEFVEASVLEVDLPVDVDAVFLLAALSSLQMHEDDPQRGASRQRRGVR
;
A
#
# COMPACT_ATOMS: atom_id res chain seq x y z
N MET A 1 -2.72 -0.94 -2.12
CA MET A 1 -3.13 -0.16 -0.94
C MET A 1 -4.62 0.12 -0.99
N GLY A 2 -5.35 -0.16 0.09
CA GLY A 2 -6.80 0.03 0.23
C GLY A 2 -7.21 1.35 0.90
N GLY A 3 -6.26 2.20 1.29
CA GLY A 3 -6.52 3.55 1.79
C GLY A 3 -6.90 4.53 0.67
N PHE A 4 -7.51 5.68 1.00
CA PHE A 4 -8.15 6.60 0.05
C PHE A 4 -7.33 6.92 -1.22
N ILE A 5 -6.09 7.40 -1.10
CA ILE A 5 -5.26 7.72 -2.28
C ILE A 5 -4.88 6.45 -3.04
N GLY A 6 -4.51 5.40 -2.29
CA GLY A 6 -4.07 4.13 -2.86
C GLY A 6 -5.16 3.44 -3.68
N SER A 7 -6.39 3.40 -3.16
CA SER A 7 -7.51 2.76 -3.84
C SER A 7 -7.97 3.53 -5.08
N ASN A 8 -7.98 4.87 -5.03
CA ASN A 8 -8.30 5.68 -6.21
C ASN A 8 -7.28 5.47 -7.34
N LEU A 9 -5.98 5.41 -7.01
CA LEU A 9 -4.95 5.12 -8.00
C LEU A 9 -5.10 3.69 -8.56
N ALA A 10 -5.29 2.70 -7.69
CA ALA A 10 -5.44 1.30 -8.09
C ALA A 10 -6.63 1.12 -9.05
N ASN A 11 -7.80 1.64 -8.69
CA ASN A 11 -9.01 1.54 -9.52
C ASN A 11 -8.86 2.26 -10.86
N HIS A 12 -8.14 3.38 -10.89
CA HIS A 12 -7.86 4.08 -12.14
C HIS A 12 -6.95 3.27 -13.07
N LEU A 13 -5.89 2.65 -12.53
CA LEU A 13 -4.95 1.84 -13.30
C LEU A 13 -5.56 0.51 -13.77
N ALA A 14 -6.49 -0.06 -13.00
CA ALA A 14 -7.14 -1.34 -13.31
C ALA A 14 -7.93 -1.33 -14.63
N ALA A 15 -8.28 -0.14 -15.14
CA ALA A 15 -8.93 -0.01 -16.44
C ALA A 15 -8.06 -0.54 -17.60
N ASP A 16 -6.74 -0.44 -17.48
CA ASP A 16 -5.79 -0.74 -18.55
C ASP A 16 -4.67 -1.72 -18.14
N ASN A 17 -4.65 -2.18 -16.89
CA ASN A 17 -3.54 -2.98 -16.32
C ASN A 17 -4.04 -4.07 -15.37
N GLU A 18 -3.24 -5.12 -15.19
CA GLU A 18 -3.37 -6.03 -14.05
C GLU A 18 -2.79 -5.36 -12.81
N VAL A 19 -3.61 -5.19 -11.76
CA VAL A 19 -3.25 -4.40 -10.58
C VAL A 19 -3.34 -5.25 -9.32
N ILE A 20 -2.26 -5.27 -8.55
CA ILE A 20 -2.18 -5.87 -7.22
C ILE A 20 -2.11 -4.75 -6.18
N ALA A 21 -3.10 -4.69 -5.30
CA ALA A 21 -3.15 -3.80 -4.16
C ALA A 21 -2.70 -4.52 -2.89
N LEU A 22 -1.42 -4.37 -2.54
CA LEU A 22 -0.88 -4.79 -1.24
C LEU A 22 -1.19 -3.75 -0.15
N ASP A 23 -1.76 -4.16 0.98
CA ASP A 23 -2.07 -3.31 2.13
C ASP A 23 -2.17 -4.15 3.42
N ASP A 24 -1.83 -3.58 4.58
CA ASP A 24 -1.97 -4.26 5.89
C ASP A 24 -3.30 -3.96 6.59
N GLY A 25 -4.22 -3.26 5.91
CA GLY A 25 -5.55 -2.93 6.42
C GLY A 25 -5.57 -1.85 7.50
N TYR A 26 -4.41 -1.19 7.76
CA TYR A 26 -4.30 -0.30 8.92
C TYR A 26 -5.22 0.93 8.85
N LEU A 27 -5.39 1.51 7.65
CA LEU A 27 -6.31 2.63 7.38
C LEU A 27 -7.18 2.39 6.13
N GLY A 28 -7.01 1.24 5.49
CA GLY A 28 -7.64 0.89 4.23
C GLY A 28 -8.45 -0.38 4.36
N THR A 29 -9.34 -0.61 3.39
CA THR A 29 -10.19 -1.80 3.36
C THR A 29 -10.36 -2.27 1.91
N PRO A 30 -10.44 -3.57 1.63
CA PRO A 30 -10.55 -4.09 0.26
C PRO A 30 -11.81 -3.60 -0.47
N GLU A 31 -12.88 -3.24 0.25
CA GLU A 31 -14.13 -2.72 -0.32
C GLU A 31 -13.96 -1.36 -1.03
N ASN A 32 -12.82 -0.69 -0.85
CA ASN A 32 -12.51 0.52 -1.60
C ASN A 32 -11.99 0.23 -3.02
N LEU A 33 -11.74 -1.04 -3.35
CA LEU A 33 -11.17 -1.47 -4.62
C LEU A 33 -12.26 -1.96 -5.57
N ASP A 34 -11.99 -1.80 -6.87
CA ASP A 34 -12.75 -2.47 -7.91
C ASP A 34 -12.51 -3.98 -7.85
N ASP A 35 -13.52 -4.78 -8.20
CA ASP A 35 -13.46 -6.25 -8.17
C ASP A 35 -12.35 -6.83 -9.07
N SER A 36 -11.87 -6.06 -10.05
CA SER A 36 -10.76 -6.44 -10.92
C SER A 36 -9.37 -6.29 -10.28
N VAL A 37 -9.26 -5.60 -9.14
CA VAL A 37 -8.00 -5.41 -8.42
C VAL A 37 -7.76 -6.57 -7.47
N GLU A 38 -6.61 -7.24 -7.59
CA GLU A 38 -6.20 -8.26 -6.63
C GLU A 38 -5.79 -7.58 -5.32
N PHE A 39 -6.46 -7.93 -4.22
CA PHE A 39 -6.06 -7.46 -2.89
C PHE A 39 -5.19 -8.49 -2.17
N VAL A 40 -4.00 -8.04 -1.75
CA VAL A 40 -3.08 -8.85 -0.95
C VAL A 40 -2.96 -8.21 0.43
N GLU A 41 -3.52 -8.88 1.44
CA GLU A 41 -3.40 -8.45 2.83
C GLU A 41 -2.01 -8.81 3.38
N ALA A 42 -1.07 -7.86 3.31
CA ALA A 42 0.30 -8.05 3.78
C ALA A 42 0.96 -6.71 4.11
N SER A 43 1.98 -6.74 4.96
CA SER A 43 2.81 -5.56 5.21
C SER A 43 3.94 -5.45 4.17
N VAL A 44 4.19 -4.23 3.67
CA VAL A 44 5.38 -3.92 2.84
C VAL A 44 6.72 -4.16 3.56
N LEU A 45 6.69 -4.46 4.86
CA LEU A 45 7.87 -4.81 5.66
C LEU A 45 8.22 -6.30 5.58
N GLU A 46 7.35 -7.12 5.00
CA GLU A 46 7.58 -8.55 4.79
C GLU A 46 8.52 -8.80 3.59
N VAL A 47 9.11 -9.99 3.53
CA VAL A 47 10.18 -10.32 2.58
C VAL A 47 9.69 -10.99 1.30
N ASP A 48 8.51 -11.61 1.32
CA ASP A 48 7.92 -12.33 0.19
C ASP A 48 6.82 -11.50 -0.48
N LEU A 49 7.22 -10.34 -1.00
CA LEU A 49 6.31 -9.45 -1.73
C LEU A 49 6.11 -9.94 -3.19
N PRO A 50 4.94 -9.69 -3.80
CA PRO A 50 4.72 -9.94 -5.22
C PRO A 50 5.55 -8.95 -6.05
N VAL A 51 6.74 -9.38 -6.49
CA VAL A 51 7.74 -8.52 -7.16
C VAL A 51 7.84 -8.71 -8.68
N ASP A 52 7.07 -9.64 -9.26
CA ASP A 52 7.02 -9.85 -10.71
C ASP A 52 6.05 -8.86 -11.37
N VAL A 53 6.41 -7.58 -11.35
CA VAL A 53 5.59 -6.47 -11.86
C VAL A 53 6.46 -5.46 -12.61
N ASP A 54 5.88 -4.78 -13.60
CA ASP A 54 6.59 -3.76 -14.39
C ASP A 54 6.84 -2.46 -13.61
N ALA A 55 5.99 -2.15 -12.61
CA ALA A 55 6.07 -0.92 -11.83
C ALA A 55 5.56 -1.11 -10.40
N VAL A 56 6.13 -0.36 -9.45
CA VAL A 56 5.73 -0.35 -8.03
C VAL A 56 5.47 1.07 -7.55
N PHE A 57 4.31 1.30 -6.93
CA PHE A 57 3.95 2.56 -6.28
C PHE A 57 3.88 2.36 -4.75
N LEU A 58 4.84 2.93 -4.01
CA LEU A 58 4.86 2.84 -2.56
C LEU A 58 4.14 4.05 -1.93
N LEU A 59 2.89 3.84 -1.50
CA LEU A 59 2.05 4.85 -0.85
C LEU A 59 1.88 4.58 0.66
N ALA A 60 2.67 3.66 1.21
CA ALA A 60 2.61 3.24 2.61
C ALA A 60 3.25 4.29 3.52
N ALA A 61 2.49 5.32 3.85
CA ALA A 61 2.91 6.38 4.77
C ALA A 61 1.86 6.57 5.88
N LEU A 62 2.32 6.75 7.12
CA LEU A 62 1.45 7.25 8.19
C LEU A 62 1.04 8.68 7.83
N SER A 63 -0.27 8.89 7.63
CA SER A 63 -0.82 10.14 7.08
C SER A 63 -1.01 11.25 8.12
N SER A 64 -0.67 11.02 9.39
CA SER A 64 -0.77 12.02 10.47
C SER A 64 0.58 12.29 11.12
N LEU A 65 0.92 13.58 11.24
CA LEU A 65 2.07 14.07 12.01
C LEU A 65 2.01 13.61 13.48
N GLN A 66 0.81 13.50 14.07
CA GLN A 66 0.62 13.04 15.46
C GLN A 66 1.03 11.57 15.67
N MET A 67 0.99 10.72 14.64
CA MET A 67 1.45 9.34 14.76
C MET A 67 2.98 9.20 14.73
N HIS A 68 3.70 10.18 14.19
CA HIS A 68 5.16 10.23 14.25
C HIS A 68 5.67 10.71 15.62
N GLU A 69 4.84 11.41 16.39
CA GLU A 69 5.22 11.94 17.71
C GLU A 69 5.14 10.86 18.81
N ASP A 70 4.21 9.91 18.69
CA ASP A 70 4.04 8.83 19.67
C ASP A 70 5.04 7.67 19.50
N ASP A 71 5.44 7.33 18.27
CA ASP A 71 6.46 6.31 17.98
C ASP A 71 7.21 6.57 16.65
N PRO A 72 8.26 7.42 16.66
CA PRO A 72 8.97 7.83 15.45
C PRO A 72 9.72 6.68 14.76
N GLN A 73 10.05 5.60 15.47
CA GLN A 73 10.76 4.46 14.88
C GLN A 73 9.85 3.66 13.94
N ARG A 74 8.58 3.51 14.32
CA ARG A 74 7.57 2.83 13.51
C ARG A 74 7.17 3.63 12.26
N GLY A 75 7.15 4.96 12.35
CA GLY A 75 6.92 5.83 11.20
C GLY A 75 8.08 5.83 10.21
N ALA A 76 9.33 5.84 10.70
CA ALA A 76 10.51 5.83 9.85
C ALA A 76 10.74 4.47 9.14
N SER A 77 10.40 3.35 9.78
CA SER A 77 10.59 2.02 9.18
C SER A 77 9.71 1.79 7.96
N ARG A 78 8.44 2.22 7.99
CA ARG A 78 7.50 2.10 6.86
C ARG A 78 7.90 2.97 5.65
N GLN A 79 8.56 4.12 5.87
CA GLN A 79 8.97 5.03 4.79
C GLN A 79 10.33 4.71 4.16
N ARG A 80 11.27 4.10 4.91
CA ARG A 80 12.68 3.99 4.47
C ARG A 80 13.12 2.63 3.93
N ARG A 81 12.28 1.60 4.01
CA ARG A 81 12.70 0.21 3.73
C ARG A 81 12.07 -0.46 2.50
N GLY A 82 11.33 0.28 1.68
CA GLY A 82 10.85 -0.21 0.39
C GLY A 82 11.86 0.10 -0.73
N VAL A 83 12.13 -0.90 -1.57
CA VAL A 83 13.03 -0.90 -2.74
C VAL A 83 14.51 -1.23 -2.42
N ARG A 84 14.83 -2.52 -2.53
CA ARG A 84 16.14 -3.03 -2.96
C ARG A 84 15.95 -4.08 -4.03
#